data_AF-A0A7W0NRY3-F1
#
_entry.id   AF-A0A7W0NRY3-F1
#
_cell.length_a   1.000
_cell.length_b   1.000
_cell.length_c   1.000
_cell.angle_alpha   90.00
_cell.angle_beta   90.00
_cell.angle_gamma   90.00
#
_symmetry.space_group_name_H-M   'P 1'
#
loop_
_entity.id
_entity.type
_entity.pdbx_description
1 polymer ?
#
loop_
_entity_poly.entity_id
_entity_poly.type
_entity_poly.pdbx_seq_one_letter_code
_entity_poly.pdbx_strand_id
1 'polypeptide(L)'
;MKICAFCGNPGGNVEHIIARWMIDRMGAREYPVVVGFRKEDSLKSRPAHRLHTYTTKAVCEKCNSGWMSELEGWFQRNLGLLVEPVWPKLATEILRTALSENTQLAKWALKTAIMMDTNTMMKNIVDERAAHDVREGKLPDALVVEIAHVAESGVGGILSQGFWVRNGSRPPEWQEHKEKQAFKAIIQLNHLAIRVFCAPTARATYYGLNGRLPLRCYPEVQDPYNGDFRFQDLFEFDRVLEMETWLGA
;
A
#
# COMPACT_ATOMS: atom_id res chain seq x y z
N MET A 1 -18.62 3.23 20.79
CA MET A 1 -18.24 1.85 20.43
C MET A 1 -17.40 1.87 19.17
N LYS A 2 -16.32 1.09 19.06
CA LYS A 2 -15.54 0.98 17.80
C LYS A 2 -16.22 -0.06 16.89
N ILE A 3 -16.19 0.18 15.58
CA ILE A 3 -16.75 -0.72 14.57
C ILE A 3 -15.60 -1.38 13.80
N CYS A 4 -15.78 -2.63 13.42
CA CYS A 4 -14.83 -3.32 12.56
C CYS A 4 -14.91 -2.79 11.13
N ALA A 5 -13.79 -2.30 10.60
CA ALA A 5 -13.67 -1.75 9.25
C ALA A 5 -14.05 -2.75 8.14
N PHE A 6 -13.93 -4.06 8.39
CA PHE A 6 -14.14 -5.10 7.38
C PHE A 6 -15.53 -5.75 7.40
N CYS A 7 -16.22 -5.76 8.53
CA CYS A 7 -17.49 -6.50 8.64
C CYS A 7 -18.60 -5.76 9.38
N GLY A 8 -18.37 -4.53 9.83
CA GLY A 8 -19.39 -3.72 10.51
C GLY A 8 -19.78 -4.19 11.92
N ASN A 9 -19.35 -5.38 12.35
CA ASN A 9 -19.57 -5.86 13.71
C ASN A 9 -18.81 -5.02 14.75
N PRO A 10 -19.17 -5.12 16.05
CA PRO A 10 -18.40 -4.49 17.12
C PRO A 10 -16.91 -4.80 17.02
N GLY A 11 -16.11 -3.75 16.89
CA GLY A 11 -14.65 -3.80 16.93
C GLY A 11 -14.14 -3.72 18.37
N GLY A 12 -12.83 -3.54 18.51
CA GLY A 12 -12.18 -3.37 19.82
C GLY A 12 -10.98 -4.27 20.04
N ASN A 13 -10.75 -5.24 19.16
CA ASN A 13 -9.55 -6.05 19.18
C ASN A 13 -8.35 -5.20 18.69
N VAL A 14 -7.19 -5.36 19.32
CA VAL A 14 -6.00 -4.56 19.02
C VAL A 14 -5.25 -5.19 17.85
N GLU A 15 -5.11 -4.43 16.77
CA GLU A 15 -4.33 -4.82 15.59
C GLU A 15 -3.18 -3.84 15.37
N HIS A 16 -2.00 -4.35 15.01
CA HIS A 16 -0.88 -3.49 14.60
C HIS A 16 -1.06 -3.13 13.14
N ILE A 17 -0.85 -1.85 12.79
CA ILE A 17 -0.97 -1.43 11.38
C ILE A 17 0.07 -2.13 10.51
N ILE A 18 1.28 -2.32 11.05
CA ILE A 18 2.30 -3.22 10.53
C ILE A 18 2.42 -4.39 11.50
N ALA A 19 2.31 -5.63 11.02
CA ALA A 19 2.31 -6.82 11.86
C ALA A 19 3.56 -6.89 12.75
N ARG A 20 3.40 -7.34 14.00
CA ARG A 20 4.50 -7.38 14.98
C ARG A 20 5.71 -8.17 14.51
N TRP A 21 5.50 -9.35 13.91
CA TRP A 21 6.59 -10.17 13.39
C TRP A 21 7.40 -9.42 12.32
N MET A 22 6.75 -8.58 11.52
CA MET A 22 7.36 -7.80 10.45
C MET A 22 8.19 -6.66 11.04
N ILE A 23 7.67 -5.96 12.04
CA ILE A 23 8.40 -4.93 12.79
C ILE A 23 9.68 -5.52 13.43
N ASP A 24 9.55 -6.70 14.02
CA ASP A 24 10.66 -7.40 14.67
C ASP A 24 11.72 -7.80 13.63
N ARG A 25 11.29 -8.35 12.49
CA ARG A 25 12.17 -8.75 11.39
C ARG A 25 12.88 -7.56 10.73
N MET A 26 12.18 -6.44 10.58
CA MET A 26 12.76 -5.20 10.06
C MET A 26 13.79 -4.57 11.01
N GLY A 27 13.88 -4.99 12.27
CA GLY A 27 14.66 -4.30 13.29
C GLY A 27 14.11 -2.91 13.63
N ALA A 28 12.81 -2.67 13.38
CA ALA A 28 12.22 -1.32 13.33
C ALA A 28 11.35 -0.98 14.55
N ARG A 29 11.47 -1.69 15.67
CA ARG A 29 10.63 -1.47 16.87
C ARG A 29 10.63 -0.02 17.34
N GLU A 30 11.81 0.58 17.40
CA GLU A 30 12.03 1.93 17.91
C GLU A 30 11.95 3.00 16.81
N TYR A 31 11.62 2.61 15.58
CA TYR A 31 11.54 3.53 14.45
C TYR A 31 10.46 4.59 14.71
N PRO A 32 10.79 5.90 14.60
CA PRO A 32 9.83 6.97 14.84
C PRO A 32 8.84 7.09 13.68
N VAL A 33 7.55 7.09 13.99
CA VAL A 33 6.45 7.26 13.04
C VAL A 33 5.73 8.58 13.34
N VAL A 34 5.61 9.41 12.30
CA VAL A 34 4.81 10.64 12.32
C VAL A 34 3.66 10.47 11.35
N VAL A 35 2.43 10.54 11.85
CA VAL A 35 1.24 10.56 11.00
C VAL A 35 0.91 12.02 10.71
N GLY A 36 0.98 12.39 9.43
CA GLY A 36 0.66 13.74 8.98
C GLY A 36 -0.23 13.75 7.74
N PHE A 37 -0.73 14.93 7.43
CA PHE A 37 -1.47 15.25 6.23
C PHE A 37 -1.00 16.61 5.72
N ARG A 38 -0.75 16.69 4.41
CA ARG A 38 -0.39 17.93 3.72
C ARG A 38 -1.59 18.40 2.91
N LYS A 39 -2.02 19.65 3.12
CA LYS A 39 -2.96 20.36 2.25
C LYS A 39 -2.31 21.65 1.81
N GLU A 40 -2.11 21.80 0.50
CA GLU A 40 -1.39 22.96 -0.07
C GLU A 40 -0.03 23.13 0.66
N ASP A 41 0.26 24.34 1.16
CA ASP A 41 1.50 24.67 1.87
C ASP A 41 1.46 24.34 3.37
N SER A 42 0.36 23.77 3.88
CA SER A 42 0.20 23.43 5.30
C SER A 42 0.44 21.94 5.56
N LEU A 43 1.34 21.64 6.50
CA LEU A 43 1.54 20.30 7.06
C LEU A 43 0.95 20.26 8.47
N LYS A 44 -0.02 19.37 8.69
CA LYS A 44 -0.49 19.02 10.03
C LYS A 44 -0.01 17.62 10.38
N SER A 45 0.51 17.43 11.58
CA SER A 45 1.00 16.15 12.05
C SER A 45 0.63 15.89 13.50
N ARG A 46 0.56 14.60 13.85
CA ARG A 46 0.51 14.14 15.24
C ARG A 46 1.94 14.00 15.79
N PRO A 47 2.12 14.03 17.12
CA PRO A 47 3.41 13.71 17.73
C PRO A 47 3.96 12.36 17.26
N ALA A 48 5.29 12.27 17.17
CA ALA A 48 5.96 11.03 16.83
C ALA A 48 5.67 9.96 17.90
N HIS A 49 5.54 8.72 17.46
CA HIS A 49 5.45 7.54 18.32
C HIS A 49 6.28 6.40 17.73
N ARG A 50 6.49 5.33 18.50
CA ARG A 50 7.30 4.20 18.06
C ARG A 50 6.46 3.29 17.16
N LEU A 51 7.07 2.72 16.12
CA LEU A 51 6.35 1.88 15.16
C LEU A 51 5.61 0.71 15.83
N HIS A 52 6.20 0.06 16.83
CA HIS A 52 5.56 -1.06 17.53
C HIS A 52 4.30 -0.67 18.32
N THR A 53 4.09 0.61 18.61
CA THR A 53 2.86 1.10 19.26
C THR A 53 1.80 1.51 18.25
N TYR A 54 2.10 1.49 16.94
CA TYR A 54 1.19 1.91 15.88
C TYR A 54 0.10 0.87 15.64
N THR A 55 -1.01 1.04 16.37
CA THR A 55 -2.10 0.07 16.45
C THR A 55 -3.47 0.72 16.23
N THR A 56 -4.47 -0.10 15.91
CA THR A 56 -5.88 0.28 15.76
C THR A 56 -6.78 -0.66 16.55
N LYS A 57 -7.97 -0.15 16.92
CA LYS A 57 -9.07 -0.93 17.50
C LYS A 57 -10.26 -1.05 16.55
N ALA A 58 -10.07 -0.69 15.28
CA ALA A 58 -11.10 -0.72 14.24
C ALA A 58 -11.28 -2.13 13.63
N VAL A 59 -10.99 -3.18 14.38
CA VAL A 59 -11.16 -4.57 13.95
C VAL A 59 -11.82 -5.39 15.06
N CYS A 60 -12.61 -6.38 14.67
CA CYS A 60 -13.15 -7.39 15.59
C CYS A 60 -12.20 -8.59 15.67
N GLU A 61 -12.35 -9.39 16.72
CA GLU A 61 -11.53 -10.58 16.93
C GLU A 61 -11.63 -11.57 15.77
N LYS A 62 -12.84 -11.89 15.30
CA LYS A 62 -13.07 -12.84 14.19
C LYS A 62 -12.34 -12.46 12.90
N CYS A 63 -12.29 -11.17 12.56
CA CYS A 63 -11.52 -10.70 11.40
C CYS A 63 -10.02 -10.77 11.67
N ASN A 64 -9.59 -10.32 12.85
CA ASN A 64 -8.16 -10.23 13.18
C ASN A 64 -7.50 -11.61 13.26
N SER A 65 -8.09 -12.54 14.03
CA SER A 65 -7.53 -13.89 14.21
C SER A 65 -7.87 -14.88 13.08
N GLY A 66 -8.78 -14.51 12.17
CA GLY A 66 -9.16 -15.30 11.01
C GLY A 66 -8.38 -14.91 9.75
N TRP A 67 -9.11 -14.48 8.72
CA TRP A 67 -8.56 -14.21 7.38
C TRP A 67 -7.39 -13.20 7.37
N MET A 68 -7.38 -12.21 8.27
CA MET A 68 -6.25 -11.25 8.35
C MET A 68 -4.97 -11.96 8.79
N SER A 69 -5.05 -12.78 9.85
CA SER A 69 -3.94 -13.59 10.33
C SER A 69 -3.44 -14.59 9.28
N GLU A 70 -4.36 -15.19 8.52
CA GLU A 70 -4.01 -16.09 7.41
C GLU A 70 -3.22 -15.36 6.31
N LEU A 71 -3.65 -14.15 5.91
CA LEU A 71 -2.93 -13.33 4.94
C LEU A 71 -1.56 -12.88 5.46
N GLU A 72 -1.46 -12.50 6.74
CA GLU A 72 -0.17 -12.16 7.34
C GLU A 72 0.79 -13.36 7.36
N GLY A 73 0.28 -14.55 7.70
CA GLY A 73 1.06 -15.78 7.65
C GLY A 73 1.50 -16.14 6.23
N TRP A 74 0.65 -15.91 5.23
CA TRP A 74 1.01 -16.07 3.82
C TRP A 74 2.14 -15.11 3.41
N PHE A 75 2.01 -13.82 3.73
CA PHE A 75 3.03 -12.83 3.40
C PHE A 75 4.36 -13.14 4.11
N GLN A 76 4.30 -13.52 5.38
CA GLN A 76 5.47 -13.89 6.16
C GLN A 76 6.28 -15.02 5.52
N ARG A 77 5.60 -16.07 5.04
CA ARG A 77 6.24 -17.23 4.41
C ARG A 77 6.82 -16.90 3.04
N ASN A 78 6.11 -16.11 2.24
CA ASN A 78 6.45 -15.91 0.82
C ASN A 78 7.31 -14.67 0.56
N LEU A 79 7.16 -13.61 1.36
CA LEU A 79 7.80 -12.31 1.14
C LEU A 79 8.56 -11.79 2.36
N GLY A 80 8.50 -12.50 3.50
CA GLY A 80 9.10 -12.04 4.76
C GLY A 80 10.60 -11.75 4.68
N LEU A 81 11.35 -12.44 3.82
CA LEU A 81 12.79 -12.15 3.62
C LEU A 81 13.05 -10.80 2.94
N LEU A 82 12.07 -10.23 2.23
CA LEU A 82 12.25 -8.96 1.53
C LEU A 82 12.15 -7.74 2.48
N VAL A 83 11.65 -7.94 3.70
CA VAL A 83 11.57 -6.87 4.70
C VAL A 83 12.81 -6.80 5.60
N GLU A 84 13.83 -7.61 5.34
CA GLU A 84 15.09 -7.56 6.10
C GLU A 84 15.78 -6.19 5.95
N PRO A 85 16.60 -5.74 6.93
CA PRO A 85 17.37 -4.51 6.82
C PRO A 85 18.35 -4.49 5.63
N VAL A 86 18.69 -5.66 5.10
CA VAL A 86 19.54 -5.81 3.92
C VAL A 86 18.75 -6.55 2.85
N TRP A 87 18.68 -5.96 1.65
CA TRP A 87 17.98 -6.58 0.53
C TRP A 87 18.57 -7.97 0.19
N PRO A 88 17.76 -9.03 0.17
CA PRO A 88 18.29 -10.39 0.02
C PRO A 88 18.80 -10.63 -1.40
N LYS A 89 19.90 -11.39 -1.52
CA LYS A 89 20.49 -11.76 -2.82
C LYS A 89 19.52 -12.55 -3.72
N LEU A 90 18.60 -13.30 -3.10
CA LEU A 90 17.58 -14.12 -3.78
C LEU A 90 16.24 -13.39 -3.96
N ALA A 91 16.23 -12.04 -3.88
CA ALA A 91 14.99 -11.27 -3.94
C ALA A 91 14.17 -11.53 -5.21
N THR A 92 14.85 -11.69 -6.35
CA THR A 92 14.20 -11.95 -7.64
C THR A 92 13.47 -13.30 -7.64
N GLU A 93 14.09 -14.35 -7.10
CA GLU A 93 13.49 -15.68 -6.99
C GLU A 93 12.32 -15.71 -6.01
N ILE A 94 12.48 -15.01 -4.87
CA ILE A 94 11.43 -14.87 -3.85
C ILE A 94 10.19 -14.23 -4.48
N LEU A 95 10.37 -13.08 -5.14
CA LEU A 95 9.27 -12.37 -5.76
C LEU A 95 8.65 -13.17 -6.92
N ARG A 96 9.43 -13.80 -7.81
CA ARG A 96 8.89 -14.67 -8.88
C ARG A 96 7.98 -15.76 -8.31
N THR A 97 8.37 -16.37 -7.20
CA THR A 97 7.57 -17.39 -6.53
C THR A 97 6.28 -16.78 -5.99
N ALA A 98 6.38 -15.67 -5.26
CA ALA A 98 5.22 -14.99 -4.69
C ALA A 98 4.23 -14.45 -5.73
N LEU A 99 4.71 -14.04 -6.91
CA LEU A 99 3.88 -13.54 -8.01
C LEU A 99 2.96 -14.61 -8.62
N SER A 100 3.31 -15.89 -8.49
CA SER A 100 2.40 -16.97 -8.89
C SER A 100 1.11 -17.00 -8.06
N GLU A 101 1.11 -16.35 -6.89
CA GLU A 101 -0.04 -16.18 -5.99
C GLU A 101 -0.46 -14.71 -5.90
N ASN A 102 -0.48 -13.99 -7.03
CA ASN A 102 -0.76 -12.55 -7.13
C ASN A 102 -2.00 -12.06 -6.36
N THR A 103 -3.04 -12.89 -6.25
CA THR A 103 -4.30 -12.53 -5.59
C THR A 103 -4.12 -12.43 -4.07
N GLN A 104 -3.26 -13.26 -3.46
CA GLN A 104 -3.00 -13.19 -2.03
C GLN A 104 -2.16 -11.96 -1.68
N LEU A 105 -1.19 -11.61 -2.52
CA LEU A 105 -0.46 -10.35 -2.40
C LEU A 105 -1.41 -9.16 -2.54
N ALA A 106 -2.34 -9.19 -3.49
CA ALA A 106 -3.30 -8.11 -3.69
C ALA A 106 -4.24 -7.93 -2.49
N LYS A 107 -4.76 -9.03 -1.93
CA LYS A 107 -5.56 -9.00 -0.71
C LYS A 107 -4.77 -8.47 0.49
N TRP A 108 -3.52 -8.93 0.66
CA TRP A 108 -2.66 -8.44 1.73
C TRP A 108 -2.40 -6.93 1.59
N ALA A 109 -2.05 -6.47 0.38
CA ALA A 109 -1.75 -5.05 0.14
C ALA A 109 -2.99 -4.17 0.38
N LEU A 110 -4.17 -4.58 -0.10
CA LEU A 110 -5.42 -3.86 0.11
C LEU A 110 -5.82 -3.84 1.60
N LYS A 111 -5.69 -4.98 2.31
CA LYS A 111 -5.90 -5.07 3.76
C LYS A 111 -4.99 -4.10 4.51
N THR A 112 -3.71 -4.03 4.15
CA THR A 112 -2.74 -3.11 4.77
C THR A 112 -3.10 -1.65 4.49
N ALA A 113 -3.51 -1.30 3.26
CA ALA A 113 -3.97 0.05 2.92
C ALA A 113 -5.19 0.48 3.76
N ILE A 114 -6.16 -0.42 3.94
CA ILE A 114 -7.34 -0.17 4.79
C ILE A 114 -6.91 0.04 6.24
N MET A 115 -5.98 -0.78 6.77
CA MET A 115 -5.45 -0.60 8.13
C MET A 115 -4.79 0.76 8.31
N MET A 116 -3.96 1.18 7.35
CA MET A 116 -3.37 2.53 7.33
C MET A 116 -4.47 3.60 7.40
N ASP A 117 -5.53 3.48 6.59
CA ASP A 117 -6.64 4.44 6.55
C ASP A 117 -7.34 4.61 7.91
N THR A 118 -7.49 3.51 8.67
CA THR A 118 -8.12 3.59 10.01
C THR A 118 -7.39 4.55 10.97
N ASN A 119 -6.08 4.75 10.76
CA ASN A 119 -5.23 5.54 11.65
C ASN A 119 -4.67 6.83 11.02
N THR A 120 -5.10 7.20 9.82
CA THR A 120 -4.72 8.49 9.22
C THR A 120 -5.48 9.68 9.84
N MET A 121 -5.04 10.88 9.48
CA MET A 121 -5.72 12.14 9.86
C MET A 121 -6.89 12.47 8.95
N MET A 122 -6.84 12.05 7.69
CA MET A 122 -8.01 12.02 6.82
C MET A 122 -8.84 10.78 7.15
N LYS A 123 -10.07 10.70 6.65
CA LYS A 123 -10.92 9.53 6.86
C LYS A 123 -11.49 9.07 5.55
N ASN A 124 -11.63 7.75 5.42
CA ASN A 124 -12.27 7.07 4.31
C ASN A 124 -11.57 7.38 2.99
N ILE A 125 -10.22 7.29 2.99
CA ILE A 125 -9.44 7.34 1.76
C ILE A 125 -9.71 6.10 0.92
N VAL A 126 -9.76 4.94 1.56
CA VAL A 126 -10.16 3.69 0.92
C VAL A 126 -11.67 3.52 1.16
N ASP A 127 -12.44 3.25 0.09
CA ASP A 127 -13.88 3.03 0.19
C ASP A 127 -14.19 1.88 1.17
N GLU A 128 -15.16 2.07 2.06
CA GLU A 128 -15.65 1.07 3.01
C GLU A 128 -16.13 -0.21 2.30
N ARG A 129 -16.64 -0.09 1.07
CA ARG A 129 -17.01 -1.24 0.24
C ARG A 129 -15.82 -2.14 -0.06
N ALA A 130 -14.65 -1.55 -0.36
CA ALA A 130 -13.44 -2.32 -0.62
C ALA A 130 -13.00 -3.12 0.62
N ALA A 131 -13.25 -2.62 1.82
CA ALA A 131 -12.97 -3.35 3.06
C ALA A 131 -13.92 -4.52 3.28
N HIS A 132 -15.21 -4.36 2.98
CA HIS A 132 -16.14 -5.49 3.01
C HIS A 132 -15.78 -6.55 1.95
N ASP A 133 -15.49 -6.12 0.73
CA ASP A 133 -15.25 -7.00 -0.41
C ASP A 133 -13.97 -7.82 -0.25
N VAL A 134 -12.87 -7.21 0.22
CA VAL A 134 -11.60 -7.96 0.43
C VAL A 134 -11.75 -9.07 1.47
N ARG A 135 -12.59 -8.86 2.50
CA ARG A 135 -12.92 -9.88 3.50
C ARG A 135 -13.68 -11.05 2.87
N GLU A 136 -14.57 -10.77 1.92
CA GLU A 136 -15.30 -11.79 1.15
C GLU A 136 -14.47 -12.38 0.01
N GLY A 137 -13.18 -12.02 -0.07
CA GLY A 137 -12.23 -12.53 -1.06
C GLY A 137 -12.33 -11.86 -2.43
N LYS A 138 -13.07 -10.76 -2.56
CA LYS A 138 -13.25 -9.98 -3.79
C LYS A 138 -12.26 -8.82 -3.83
N LEU A 139 -11.76 -8.49 -5.02
CA LEU A 139 -10.87 -7.35 -5.25
C LEU A 139 -11.54 -6.40 -6.24
N PRO A 140 -11.35 -5.07 -6.13
CA PRO A 140 -11.82 -4.14 -7.14
C PRO A 140 -11.23 -4.43 -8.52
N ASP A 141 -12.03 -4.33 -9.58
CA ASP A 141 -11.58 -4.64 -10.95
C ASP A 141 -10.41 -3.76 -11.41
N ALA A 142 -10.39 -2.49 -10.98
CA ALA A 142 -9.34 -1.53 -11.30
C ALA A 142 -8.18 -1.53 -10.29
N LEU A 143 -8.12 -2.51 -9.38
CA LEU A 143 -7.04 -2.63 -8.40
C LEU A 143 -5.73 -3.00 -9.10
N VAL A 144 -4.67 -2.27 -8.79
CA VAL A 144 -3.32 -2.56 -9.23
C VAL A 144 -2.41 -2.66 -8.01
N VAL A 145 -1.54 -3.67 -7.99
CA VAL A 145 -0.51 -3.84 -6.96
C VAL A 145 0.85 -3.94 -7.61
N GLU A 146 1.80 -3.20 -7.05
CA GLU A 146 3.15 -3.05 -7.60
C GLU A 146 4.19 -3.08 -6.50
N ILE A 147 5.37 -3.59 -6.85
CA ILE A 147 6.53 -3.67 -5.97
C ILE A 147 7.71 -2.92 -6.57
N ALA A 148 8.50 -2.31 -5.69
CA ALA A 148 9.76 -1.66 -5.99
C ALA A 148 10.83 -2.06 -4.97
N HIS A 149 12.09 -2.10 -5.41
CA HIS A 149 13.25 -2.14 -4.53
C HIS A 149 13.74 -0.70 -4.34
N VAL A 150 13.60 -0.14 -3.14
CA VAL A 150 14.12 1.19 -2.83
C VAL A 150 15.53 1.08 -2.22
N ALA A 151 16.46 1.89 -2.72
CA ALA A 151 17.86 1.87 -2.30
C ALA A 151 18.02 2.32 -0.84
N GLU A 152 17.24 3.31 -0.42
CA GLU A 152 17.20 3.80 0.95
C GLU A 152 16.31 2.90 1.82
N SER A 153 16.87 2.27 2.86
CA SER A 153 16.07 1.51 3.81
C SER A 153 15.28 2.46 4.72
N GLY A 154 14.03 2.14 4.99
CA GLY A 154 13.25 2.87 5.99
C GLY A 154 11.87 2.26 6.21
N VAL A 155 11.10 2.90 7.07
CA VAL A 155 9.67 2.60 7.21
C VAL A 155 8.89 3.87 6.87
N GLY A 156 7.96 3.74 5.92
CA GLY A 156 7.25 4.86 5.35
C GLY A 156 5.88 4.47 4.82
N GLY A 157 5.01 5.46 4.66
CA GLY A 157 3.66 5.26 4.15
C GLY A 157 3.11 6.49 3.46
N ILE A 158 2.46 6.28 2.32
CA ILE A 158 1.70 7.32 1.58
C ILE A 158 0.28 6.80 1.44
N LEU A 159 -0.72 7.65 1.69
CA LEU A 159 -2.12 7.33 1.44
C LEU A 159 -2.82 8.57 0.88
N SER A 160 -3.52 8.42 -0.24
CA SER A 160 -4.08 9.52 -1.03
C SER A 160 -5.37 9.12 -1.75
N GLN A 161 -6.32 10.06 -1.89
CA GLN A 161 -7.50 9.96 -2.77
C GLN A 161 -7.26 10.53 -4.18
N GLY A 162 -6.10 11.15 -4.40
CA GLY A 162 -5.74 11.79 -5.66
C GLY A 162 -4.48 11.23 -6.31
N PHE A 163 -4.32 11.61 -7.57
CA PHE A 163 -3.17 11.28 -8.41
C PHE A 163 -2.74 12.49 -9.22
N TRP A 164 -1.49 12.45 -9.69
CA TRP A 164 -1.04 13.33 -10.77
C TRP A 164 -1.62 12.85 -12.09
N VAL A 165 -2.25 13.75 -12.83
CA VAL A 165 -2.97 13.46 -14.06
C VAL A 165 -2.40 14.26 -15.21
N ARG A 166 -2.02 13.58 -16.28
CA ARG A 166 -1.56 14.20 -17.52
C ARG A 166 -2.59 13.95 -18.62
N ASN A 167 -3.24 15.03 -19.07
CA ASN A 167 -4.21 15.00 -20.16
C ASN A 167 -3.61 15.65 -21.42
N GLY A 168 -3.18 14.82 -22.37
CA GLY A 168 -2.53 15.27 -23.60
C GLY A 168 -1.19 15.97 -23.33
N SER A 169 -0.98 17.14 -23.94
CA SER A 169 0.26 17.92 -23.82
C SER A 169 0.32 18.83 -22.59
N ARG A 170 -0.71 18.83 -21.73
CA ARG A 170 -0.73 19.69 -20.54
C ARG A 170 0.25 19.17 -19.47
N PRO A 171 0.81 20.05 -18.62
CA PRO A 171 1.53 19.63 -17.42
C PRO A 171 0.65 18.75 -16.51
N PRO A 172 1.23 17.83 -15.73
CA PRO A 172 0.45 17.05 -14.77
C PRO A 172 -0.14 17.95 -13.71
N GLU A 173 -1.41 17.71 -13.38
CA GLU A 173 -2.11 18.38 -12.30
C GLU A 173 -2.58 17.35 -11.27
N TRP A 174 -2.61 17.74 -10.00
CA TRP A 174 -3.16 16.89 -8.95
C TRP A 174 -4.69 16.89 -9.02
N GLN A 175 -5.31 15.71 -9.08
CA GLN A 175 -6.77 15.56 -9.12
C GLN A 175 -7.23 14.45 -8.16
N GLU A 176 -8.41 14.65 -7.57
CA GLU A 176 -9.09 13.67 -6.72
C GLU A 176 -10.33 13.13 -7.45
N HIS A 177 -10.66 11.85 -7.24
CA HIS A 177 -11.90 11.28 -7.81
C HIS A 177 -13.12 11.93 -7.16
N LYS A 178 -14.03 12.49 -7.97
CA LYS A 178 -15.29 13.06 -7.44
C LYS A 178 -16.07 12.09 -6.55
N GLU A 179 -16.17 10.83 -6.99
CA GLU A 179 -16.88 9.78 -6.26
C GLU A 179 -16.02 9.08 -5.19
N LYS A 180 -14.77 9.50 -4.98
CA LYS A 180 -13.83 8.90 -4.00
C LYS A 180 -13.60 7.39 -4.16
N GLN A 181 -13.79 6.88 -5.38
CA GLN A 181 -13.52 5.48 -5.74
C GLN A 181 -12.05 5.23 -6.06
N ALA A 182 -11.28 6.29 -6.31
CA ALA A 182 -9.86 6.18 -6.56
C ALA A 182 -9.05 6.42 -5.29
N PHE A 183 -8.02 5.61 -5.07
CA PHE A 183 -7.10 5.77 -3.96
C PHE A 183 -5.73 5.18 -4.33
N LYS A 184 -4.70 5.65 -3.64
CA LYS A 184 -3.35 5.09 -3.67
C LYS A 184 -2.83 4.95 -2.26
N ALA A 185 -2.31 3.77 -1.94
CA ALA A 185 -1.53 3.52 -0.74
C ALA A 185 -0.15 3.01 -1.15
N ILE A 186 0.90 3.47 -0.48
CA ILE A 186 2.25 2.91 -0.59
C ILE A 186 2.73 2.63 0.83
N ILE A 187 3.31 1.46 1.04
CA ILE A 187 4.03 1.11 2.26
C ILE A 187 5.48 0.76 1.92
N GLN A 188 6.40 1.31 2.70
CA GLN A 188 7.82 0.96 2.66
C GLN A 188 8.18 0.14 3.90
N LEU A 189 8.82 -1.00 3.68
CA LEU A 189 9.26 -1.98 4.65
C LEU A 189 10.75 -2.26 4.41
N ASN A 190 11.62 -1.47 5.03
CA ASN A 190 13.04 -1.37 4.69
C ASN A 190 13.25 -1.01 3.21
N HIS A 191 13.74 -1.96 2.42
CA HIS A 191 14.03 -1.81 1.00
C HIS A 191 12.86 -2.23 0.09
N LEU A 192 11.83 -2.86 0.66
CA LEU A 192 10.63 -3.25 -0.07
C LEU A 192 9.63 -2.10 -0.07
N ALA A 193 9.26 -1.59 -1.23
CA ALA A 193 8.11 -0.70 -1.37
C ALA A 193 6.98 -1.42 -2.11
N ILE A 194 5.76 -1.35 -1.56
CA ILE A 194 4.56 -1.93 -2.14
C ILE A 194 3.54 -0.82 -2.34
N ARG A 195 3.10 -0.62 -3.58
CA ARG A 195 2.01 0.29 -3.94
C ARG A 195 0.77 -0.52 -4.27
N VAL A 196 -0.37 -0.12 -3.70
CA VAL A 196 -1.70 -0.56 -4.11
C VAL A 196 -2.51 0.66 -4.49
N PHE A 197 -3.16 0.63 -5.65
CA PHE A 197 -4.04 1.71 -6.06
C PHE A 197 -5.26 1.20 -6.82
N CYS A 198 -6.31 2.00 -6.81
CA CYS A 198 -7.51 1.80 -7.62
C CYS A 198 -7.79 3.12 -8.33
N ALA A 199 -8.04 3.08 -9.64
CA ALA A 199 -8.38 4.24 -10.44
C ALA A 199 -9.30 3.82 -11.60
N PRO A 200 -10.61 3.59 -11.36
CA PRO A 200 -11.49 2.93 -12.32
C PRO A 200 -11.77 3.73 -13.60
N THR A 201 -11.61 5.05 -13.55
CA THR A 201 -11.93 5.97 -14.66
C THR A 201 -10.68 6.57 -15.31
N ALA A 202 -9.48 6.10 -14.96
CA ALA A 202 -8.22 6.63 -15.46
C ALA A 202 -7.26 5.50 -15.86
N ARG A 203 -6.37 5.81 -16.82
CA ARG A 203 -5.35 4.88 -17.28
C ARG A 203 -4.04 5.14 -16.54
N ALA A 204 -3.56 4.16 -15.79
CA ALA A 204 -2.24 4.25 -15.18
C ALA A 204 -1.13 4.22 -16.24
N THR A 205 -0.23 5.19 -16.16
CA THR A 205 0.97 5.33 -16.98
C THR A 205 2.18 5.63 -16.11
N TYR A 206 3.37 5.53 -16.70
CA TYR A 206 4.61 5.72 -15.96
C TYR A 206 5.49 6.74 -16.67
N TYR A 207 5.87 7.78 -15.93
CA TYR A 207 6.95 8.64 -16.38
C TYR A 207 8.25 7.88 -16.17
N GLY A 208 8.90 7.48 -17.27
CA GLY A 208 10.15 6.74 -17.23
C GLY A 208 11.28 7.62 -16.69
N LEU A 209 11.52 7.57 -15.38
CA LEU A 209 12.80 7.95 -14.79
C LEU A 209 13.85 6.93 -15.27
N ASN A 210 14.46 7.21 -16.42
CA ASN A 210 15.47 6.35 -17.08
C ASN A 210 14.97 4.95 -17.49
N GLY A 211 13.67 4.82 -17.82
CA GLY A 211 13.09 3.54 -18.27
C GLY A 211 12.86 2.51 -17.15
N ARG A 212 13.06 2.88 -15.88
CA ARG A 212 12.74 2.02 -14.73
C ARG A 212 11.23 1.97 -14.53
N LEU A 213 10.71 0.76 -14.37
CA LEU A 213 9.30 0.52 -14.14
C LEU A 213 9.12 -0.32 -12.88
N PRO A 214 8.06 -0.09 -12.10
CA PRO A 214 7.76 -0.94 -10.97
C PRO A 214 7.32 -2.33 -11.44
N LEU A 215 7.56 -3.32 -10.59
CA LEU A 215 7.13 -4.69 -10.83
C LEU A 215 5.62 -4.78 -10.60
N ARG A 216 4.83 -4.89 -11.67
CA ARG A 216 3.39 -5.10 -11.54
C ARG A 216 3.10 -6.52 -11.09
N CYS A 217 2.42 -6.63 -9.96
CA CYS A 217 2.11 -7.89 -9.29
C CYS A 217 0.64 -8.29 -9.46
N TYR A 218 -0.26 -7.32 -9.56
CA TYR A 218 -1.69 -7.53 -9.80
C TYR A 218 -2.24 -6.38 -10.66
N PRO A 219 -3.16 -6.63 -11.61
CA PRO A 219 -3.56 -7.96 -12.09
C PRO A 219 -2.37 -8.70 -12.72
N GLU A 220 -2.54 -10.00 -12.99
CA GLU A 220 -1.51 -10.79 -13.64
C GLU A 220 -1.09 -10.14 -14.97
N VAL A 221 0.22 -10.01 -15.17
CA VAL A 221 0.83 -9.51 -16.40
C VAL A 221 1.74 -10.58 -16.96
N GLN A 222 1.72 -10.75 -18.28
CA GLN A 222 2.68 -11.62 -18.96
C GLN A 222 4.09 -11.05 -18.79
N ASP A 223 5.00 -11.89 -18.29
CA ASP A 223 6.39 -11.55 -18.00
C ASP A 223 6.55 -10.26 -17.16
N PRO A 224 6.21 -10.31 -15.86
CA PRO A 224 6.34 -9.14 -14.99
C PRO A 224 7.79 -8.68 -14.83
N TYR A 225 8.77 -9.51 -15.21
CA TYR A 225 10.20 -9.35 -14.92
C TYR A 225 11.00 -8.88 -16.14
N ASN A 226 10.74 -7.68 -16.62
CA ASN A 226 11.39 -7.15 -17.82
C ASN A 226 12.43 -6.04 -17.58
N GLY A 227 12.81 -5.74 -16.33
CA GLY A 227 13.75 -4.63 -16.09
C GLY A 227 14.20 -4.39 -14.65
N ASP A 228 14.90 -3.27 -14.48
CA ASP A 228 15.34 -2.72 -13.21
C ASP A 228 14.17 -2.01 -12.51
N PHE A 229 13.63 -2.64 -11.44
CA PHE A 229 12.57 -2.09 -10.58
C PHE A 229 13.14 -1.38 -9.34
N ARG A 230 14.40 -0.93 -9.42
CA ARG A 230 15.07 -0.20 -8.35
C ARG A 230 14.77 1.30 -8.42
N PHE A 231 14.48 1.88 -7.28
CA PHE A 231 14.28 3.32 -7.10
C PHE A 231 15.23 3.81 -6.00
N GLN A 232 15.55 5.09 -5.97
CA GLN A 232 16.38 5.69 -4.93
C GLN A 232 15.66 5.64 -3.58
N ASP A 233 14.42 6.14 -3.56
CA ASP A 233 13.61 6.29 -2.35
C ASP A 233 12.10 6.09 -2.65
N LEU A 234 11.29 6.19 -1.60
CA LEU A 234 9.83 6.06 -1.68
C LEU A 234 9.16 7.14 -2.54
N PHE A 235 9.71 8.36 -2.57
CA PHE A 235 9.14 9.48 -3.31
C PHE A 235 9.40 9.36 -4.80
N GLU A 236 10.57 8.86 -5.21
CA GLU A 236 10.84 8.52 -6.61
C GLU A 236 9.86 7.44 -7.08
N PHE A 237 9.66 6.38 -6.29
CA PHE A 237 8.69 5.33 -6.59
C PHE A 237 7.25 5.87 -6.65
N ASP A 238 6.86 6.80 -5.77
CA ASP A 238 5.54 7.43 -5.81
C ASP A 238 5.34 8.28 -7.08
N ARG A 239 6.35 9.06 -7.45
CA ARG A 239 6.28 10.05 -8.53
C ARG A 239 6.26 9.45 -9.93
N VAL A 240 6.75 8.23 -10.14
CA VAL A 240 6.71 7.61 -11.48
C VAL A 240 5.29 7.30 -11.95
N LEU A 241 4.32 7.17 -11.06
CA LEU A 241 2.93 6.91 -11.45
C LEU A 241 2.23 8.20 -11.86
N GLU A 242 1.81 8.27 -13.12
CA GLU A 242 0.95 9.31 -13.66
C GLU A 242 -0.33 8.68 -14.21
N MET A 243 -1.47 9.36 -14.05
CA MET A 243 -2.73 8.94 -14.65
C MET A 243 -2.95 9.68 -15.96
N GLU A 244 -3.39 8.97 -16.98
CA GLU A 244 -3.92 9.56 -18.21
C GLU A 244 -5.44 9.45 -18.25
N THR A 245 -6.08 10.48 -18.79
CA THR A 245 -7.51 10.52 -19.10
C THR A 245 -8.38 10.27 -17.86
N TRP A 246 -8.58 11.30 -17.04
CA TRP A 246 -9.61 11.27 -16.00
C TRP A 246 -10.88 11.93 -16.55
N LEU A 247 -11.79 11.12 -17.11
CA LEU A 247 -13.11 11.63 -17.50
C LEU A 247 -13.88 12.00 -16.24
N GLY A 248 -14.16 13.29 -16.04
CA GLY A 248 -15.02 13.77 -14.96
C GLY A 248 -14.35 14.49 -13.80
N ALA A 249 -13.14 15.04 -13.95
CA ALA A 249 -12.61 16.07 -13.03
C ALA A 249 -13.58 17.24 -12.82
#